data_AF-A0A1E3PDX8-F1
#
_entry.id   AF-A0A1E3PDX8-F1
#
_cell.length_a   1.000
_cell.length_b   1.000
_cell.length_c   1.000
_cell.angle_alpha   90.00
_cell.angle_beta   90.00
_cell.angle_gamma   90.00
#
_symmetry.space_group_name_H-M   'P 1'
#
loop_
_entity.id
_entity.type
_entity.pdbx_description
1 polymer ?
#
loop_
_entity_poly.entity_id
_entity_poly.type
_entity_poly.pdbx_seq_one_letter_code
_entity_poly.pdbx_strand_id
1 'polypeptide(L)'
;MIIDSPHVPPSTPAALELGSLALLTTTITIATTLELSARQFYLVFFYPAQILTPPRTKRTKKVGITGKYGVRYGSSLRRQCKKLEIQQHASYVCPFCGKKTIKRNATGIWDCKSCNKTLAGGAYTLSTSAATTVRSTIRRLRELAEV
;
A
#
# COMPACT_ATOMS: atom_id res chain seq x y z
N MET A 1 11.00 38.53 19.93
CA MET A 1 10.84 39.11 21.27
C MET A 1 9.34 39.26 21.44
N ILE A 2 8.61 38.25 21.97
CA ILE A 2 8.31 38.06 23.41
C ILE A 2 8.13 39.45 24.06
N ILE A 3 6.97 39.84 24.63
CA ILE A 3 6.34 39.23 25.80
C ILE A 3 4.83 39.54 25.88
N ASP A 4 4.15 38.59 26.50
CA ASP A 4 2.80 38.44 27.05
C ASP A 4 2.04 39.65 27.64
N SER A 5 0.74 39.42 27.76
CA SER A 5 -0.21 40.14 28.62
C SER A 5 -1.10 39.11 29.36
N PRO A 6 -1.78 39.47 30.47
CA PRO A 6 -1.35 39.05 31.82
C PRO A 6 -2.34 38.15 32.60
N HIS A 7 -1.79 37.60 33.69
CA HIS A 7 -2.33 37.00 34.93
C HIS A 7 -3.75 37.49 35.37
N VAL A 8 -4.69 36.68 35.91
CA VAL A 8 -4.89 36.32 37.36
C VAL A 8 -6.19 35.45 37.52
N PRO A 9 -6.28 34.52 38.52
CA PRO A 9 -7.40 33.57 38.81
C PRO A 9 -8.50 34.20 39.74
N PRO A 10 -9.35 33.53 40.59
CA PRO A 10 -9.62 32.10 40.93
C PRO A 10 -11.12 31.71 41.20
N SER A 11 -11.32 30.50 41.77
CA SER A 11 -12.35 30.07 42.75
C SER A 11 -13.60 29.24 42.32
N THR A 12 -13.66 28.04 42.90
CA THR A 12 -14.79 27.10 43.17
C THR A 12 -15.69 27.61 44.32
N PRO A 13 -16.68 26.86 44.89
CA PRO A 13 -17.60 25.79 44.44
C PRO A 13 -19.10 26.08 44.79
N ALA A 14 -20.06 25.23 44.38
CA ALA A 14 -21.34 25.08 45.10
C ALA A 14 -21.91 23.66 44.95
N ALA A 15 -22.02 22.98 46.09
CA ALA A 15 -22.69 21.71 46.29
C ALA A 15 -24.18 21.93 46.58
N LEU A 16 -25.06 21.03 46.12
CA LEU A 16 -26.35 20.69 46.74
C LEU A 16 -26.96 19.47 46.01
N GLU A 17 -27.76 18.69 46.73
CA GLU A 17 -28.52 17.49 46.31
C GLU A 17 -27.87 16.10 46.47
N LEU A 18 -27.43 15.76 47.70
CA LEU A 18 -26.99 14.41 48.11
C LEU A 18 -28.13 13.44 48.53
N GLY A 19 -29.41 13.80 48.35
CA GLY A 19 -30.54 13.01 48.88
C GLY A 19 -31.19 12.01 47.91
N SER A 20 -31.13 12.25 46.59
CA SER A 20 -31.87 11.45 45.58
C SER A 20 -31.03 10.34 44.93
N LEU A 21 -29.70 10.41 45.09
CA LEU A 21 -28.77 9.47 44.44
C LEU A 21 -28.69 8.11 45.15
N ALA A 22 -28.96 8.02 46.45
CA ALA A 22 -28.79 6.77 47.20
C ALA A 22 -29.73 5.64 46.74
N LEU A 23 -31.00 5.95 46.40
CA LEU A 23 -31.97 4.96 45.90
C LEU A 23 -31.75 4.59 44.43
N LEU A 24 -31.12 5.47 43.64
CA LEU A 24 -30.71 5.17 42.27
C LEU A 24 -29.43 4.30 42.24
N THR A 25 -28.50 4.51 43.18
CA THR A 25 -27.28 3.68 43.22
C THR A 25 -27.53 2.23 43.60
N THR A 26 -28.53 1.91 44.43
CA THR A 26 -28.80 0.52 44.83
C THR A 26 -29.46 -0.32 43.73
N THR A 27 -30.26 0.29 42.85
CA THR A 27 -30.85 -0.40 41.69
C THR A 27 -29.83 -0.64 40.56
N ILE A 28 -28.89 0.28 40.35
CA ILE A 28 -27.82 0.16 39.34
C ILE A 28 -26.83 -0.96 39.70
N THR A 29 -26.52 -1.19 40.99
CA THR A 29 -25.58 -2.25 41.41
C THR A 29 -26.16 -3.66 41.22
N ILE A 30 -27.48 -3.85 41.37
CA ILE A 30 -28.13 -5.15 41.16
C ILE A 30 -28.26 -5.48 39.66
N ALA A 31 -28.55 -4.49 38.81
CA ALA A 31 -28.59 -4.70 37.36
C ALA A 31 -27.21 -5.01 36.76
N THR A 32 -26.13 -4.42 37.28
CA THR A 32 -24.77 -4.65 36.78
C THR A 32 -24.20 -6.01 37.20
N THR A 33 -24.56 -6.54 38.39
CA THR A 33 -24.08 -7.87 38.85
C THR A 33 -24.66 -9.04 38.07
N LEU A 34 -25.87 -8.92 37.53
CA LEU A 34 -26.49 -9.93 36.64
C LEU A 34 -25.98 -9.87 35.19
N GLU A 35 -25.54 -8.71 34.69
CA GLU A 35 -24.88 -8.62 33.37
C GLU A 35 -23.41 -9.08 33.37
N LEU A 36 -22.73 -9.01 34.53
CA LEU A 36 -21.31 -9.39 34.64
C LEU A 36 -21.06 -10.91 34.60
N SER A 37 -22.03 -11.75 34.93
CA SER A 37 -21.89 -13.22 34.81
C SER A 37 -22.06 -13.71 33.36
N ALA A 38 -22.93 -13.06 32.58
CA ALA A 38 -23.14 -13.38 31.17
C ALA A 38 -21.97 -12.88 30.29
N ARG A 39 -21.35 -11.74 30.64
CA ARG A 39 -20.18 -11.22 29.93
C ARG A 39 -18.90 -12.02 30.18
N GLN A 40 -18.73 -12.60 31.37
CA GLN A 40 -17.57 -13.45 31.68
C GLN A 40 -17.56 -14.76 30.88
N PHE A 41 -18.73 -15.31 30.56
CA PHE A 41 -18.85 -16.54 29.75
C PHE A 41 -18.59 -16.32 28.25
N TYR A 42 -19.00 -15.17 27.68
CA TYR A 42 -18.79 -14.91 26.25
C TYR A 42 -17.33 -14.58 25.88
N LEU A 43 -16.52 -14.05 26.79
CA LEU A 43 -15.12 -13.72 26.48
C LEU A 43 -14.18 -14.93 26.42
N VAL A 44 -14.54 -16.07 27.03
CA VAL A 44 -13.71 -17.30 27.00
C VAL A 44 -14.05 -18.19 25.80
N PHE A 45 -15.29 -18.14 25.29
CA PHE A 45 -15.73 -18.95 24.16
C PHE A 45 -15.72 -18.22 22.80
N PHE A 46 -15.52 -16.90 22.80
CA PHE A 46 -15.51 -16.08 21.57
C PHE A 46 -14.19 -15.32 21.36
N TYR A 47 -13.09 -15.85 21.89
CA TYR A 47 -11.78 -15.64 21.26
C TYR A 47 -11.67 -16.72 20.17
N PRO A 48 -12.02 -16.43 18.90
CA PRO A 48 -11.53 -17.30 17.85
C PRO A 48 -10.03 -17.31 18.05
N ALA A 49 -9.46 -18.51 18.13
CA ALA A 49 -8.05 -18.74 17.90
C ALA A 49 -7.71 -18.05 16.58
N GLN A 50 -7.32 -16.77 16.65
CA GLN A 50 -6.72 -16.06 15.54
C GLN A 50 -5.34 -16.68 15.45
N ILE A 51 -5.34 -17.76 14.68
CA ILE A 51 -4.21 -18.39 14.03
C ILE A 51 -3.17 -17.29 13.79
N LEU A 52 -2.11 -17.31 14.60
CA LEU A 52 -0.87 -16.60 14.32
C LEU A 52 -0.31 -17.19 13.02
N THR A 53 -0.86 -16.77 11.89
CA THR A 53 -0.12 -16.82 10.65
C THR A 53 0.86 -15.65 10.75
N PRO A 54 2.18 -15.90 10.94
CA PRO A 54 3.13 -14.81 10.89
C PRO A 54 2.96 -14.11 9.53
N PRO A 55 2.94 -12.76 9.47
CA PRO A 55 2.87 -12.08 8.18
C PRO A 55 3.97 -12.62 7.30
N ARG A 56 3.62 -13.10 6.10
CA ARG A 56 4.54 -13.76 5.17
C ARG A 56 5.84 -12.95 5.12
N THR A 57 6.88 -13.45 5.79
CA THR A 57 8.09 -12.67 5.98
C THR A 57 8.78 -12.56 4.64
N LYS A 58 9.41 -11.39 4.39
CA LYS A 58 10.12 -11.17 3.13
C LYS A 58 11.24 -12.20 3.01
N ARG A 59 11.04 -13.21 2.16
CA ARG A 59 11.95 -14.36 1.98
C ARG A 59 13.39 -13.96 1.68
N THR A 60 13.61 -12.84 0.99
CA THR A 60 14.94 -12.41 0.58
C THR A 60 15.24 -10.96 0.94
N LYS A 61 16.42 -10.71 1.51
CA LYS A 61 16.89 -9.35 1.82
C LYS A 61 17.37 -8.62 0.56
N LYS A 62 18.30 -9.22 -0.19
CA LYS A 62 18.98 -8.59 -1.34
C LYS A 62 18.60 -9.17 -2.70
N VAL A 63 18.45 -10.49 -2.79
CA VAL A 63 18.40 -11.22 -4.08
C VAL A 63 17.09 -11.02 -4.86
N GLY A 64 15.90 -11.07 -4.23
CA GLY A 64 14.64 -10.91 -4.96
C GLY A 64 14.41 -12.01 -6.00
N ILE A 65 13.93 -11.64 -7.20
CA ILE A 65 13.58 -12.57 -8.30
C ILE A 65 14.74 -13.46 -8.74
N THR A 66 15.98 -12.98 -8.62
CA THR A 66 17.19 -13.75 -8.97
C THR A 66 17.57 -14.80 -7.92
N GLY A 67 16.74 -15.02 -6.89
CA GLY A 67 16.90 -16.12 -5.94
C GLY A 67 16.84 -17.50 -6.59
N LYS A 68 16.18 -17.62 -7.76
CA LYS A 68 16.12 -18.87 -8.55
C LYS A 68 17.50 -19.38 -9.00
N TYR A 69 18.48 -18.49 -9.12
CA TYR A 69 19.82 -18.85 -9.58
C TYR A 69 20.71 -19.44 -8.46
N GLY A 70 20.27 -19.40 -7.20
CA GLY A 70 21.02 -19.94 -6.06
C GLY A 70 22.40 -19.29 -5.92
N VAL A 71 23.43 -20.11 -5.69
CA VAL A 71 24.82 -19.65 -5.48
C VAL A 71 25.59 -19.39 -6.77
N ARG A 72 25.11 -19.89 -7.92
CA ARG A 72 25.80 -19.88 -9.22
C ARG A 72 25.85 -18.46 -9.84
N TYR A 73 26.81 -18.20 -10.73
CA TYR A 73 26.99 -16.96 -11.53
C TYR A 73 27.53 -15.71 -10.82
N GLY A 74 27.60 -15.66 -9.49
CA GLY A 74 28.17 -14.52 -8.76
C GLY A 74 27.23 -13.31 -8.60
N SER A 75 27.65 -12.32 -7.81
CA SER A 75 26.80 -11.22 -7.35
C SER A 75 26.53 -10.15 -8.42
N SER A 76 27.52 -9.81 -9.26
CA SER A 76 27.43 -8.76 -10.28
C SER A 76 26.39 -9.11 -11.35
N LEU A 77 26.50 -10.30 -11.95
CA LEU A 77 25.56 -10.78 -12.96
C LEU A 77 24.14 -10.86 -12.42
N ARG A 78 23.95 -11.40 -11.21
CA ARG A 78 22.62 -11.45 -10.56
C ARG A 78 22.04 -10.05 -10.32
N ARG A 79 22.86 -9.05 -10.00
CA ARG A 79 22.38 -7.67 -9.82
C ARG A 79 21.90 -7.05 -11.14
N GLN A 80 22.57 -7.33 -12.24
CA GLN A 80 22.19 -6.86 -13.57
C GLN A 80 20.91 -7.58 -14.04
N CYS A 81 20.88 -8.91 -14.00
CA CYS A 81 19.71 -9.71 -14.37
C CYS A 81 18.49 -9.32 -13.53
N LYS A 82 18.65 -9.04 -12.23
CA LYS A 82 17.55 -8.60 -11.38
C LYS A 82 16.85 -7.35 -11.93
N LYS A 83 17.61 -6.36 -12.44
CA LYS A 83 17.01 -5.14 -12.99
C LYS A 83 16.19 -5.45 -14.24
N LEU A 84 16.75 -6.25 -15.16
CA LEU A 84 16.10 -6.64 -16.40
C LEU A 84 14.87 -7.54 -16.15
N GLU A 85 14.98 -8.49 -15.22
CA GLU A 85 13.89 -9.40 -14.87
C GLU A 85 12.74 -8.70 -14.11
N ILE A 86 13.04 -7.66 -13.32
CA ILE A 86 11.98 -6.84 -12.71
C ILE A 86 11.25 -6.05 -13.80
N GLN A 87 11.98 -5.43 -14.72
CA GLN A 87 11.41 -4.66 -15.81
C GLN A 87 10.54 -5.52 -16.73
N GLN A 88 11.01 -6.70 -17.13
CA GLN A 88 10.25 -7.57 -18.04
C GLN A 88 8.93 -8.08 -17.43
N HIS A 89 8.89 -8.33 -16.10
CA HIS A 89 7.70 -8.85 -15.42
C HIS A 89 6.78 -7.72 -14.90
N ALA A 90 7.25 -6.47 -14.92
CA ALA A 90 6.44 -5.32 -14.53
C ALA A 90 5.21 -5.18 -15.44
N SER A 91 4.12 -4.64 -14.90
CA SER A 91 2.98 -4.20 -15.72
C SER A 91 3.20 -2.75 -16.13
N TYR A 92 2.99 -2.44 -17.41
CA TYR A 92 3.11 -1.09 -17.94
C TYR A 92 1.75 -0.44 -18.22
N VAL A 93 1.74 0.89 -18.24
CA VAL A 93 0.58 1.70 -18.63
C VAL A 93 0.39 1.61 -20.14
N CYS A 94 -0.82 1.33 -20.59
CA CYS A 94 -1.17 1.31 -22.00
C CYS A 94 -1.34 2.73 -22.56
N PRO A 95 -0.67 3.09 -23.67
CA PRO A 95 -0.85 4.41 -24.30
C PRO A 95 -2.24 4.59 -24.91
N PHE A 96 -2.97 3.50 -25.18
CA PHE A 96 -4.31 3.57 -25.79
C PHE A 96 -5.43 3.67 -24.74
N CYS A 97 -5.38 2.85 -23.69
CA CYS A 97 -6.48 2.76 -22.71
C CYS A 97 -6.15 3.31 -21.33
N GLY A 98 -4.91 3.76 -21.09
CA GLY A 98 -4.46 4.34 -19.80
C GLY A 98 -4.33 3.35 -18.64
N LYS A 99 -4.77 2.10 -18.78
CA LYS A 99 -4.72 1.07 -17.72
C LYS A 99 -3.33 0.41 -17.63
N LYS A 100 -2.90 0.02 -16.42
CA LYS A 100 -1.63 -0.70 -16.14
C LYS A 100 -1.73 -2.21 -16.38
N THR A 101 -2.07 -2.61 -17.60
CA THR A 101 -2.43 -4.00 -17.96
C THR A 101 -1.52 -4.61 -19.02
N ILE A 102 -0.54 -3.86 -19.53
CA ILE A 102 0.40 -4.38 -20.53
C ILE A 102 1.35 -5.38 -19.87
N LYS A 103 1.50 -6.54 -20.51
CA LYS A 103 2.48 -7.57 -20.18
C LYS A 103 3.28 -7.98 -21.41
N ARG A 104 4.51 -8.42 -21.19
CA ARG A 104 5.39 -8.95 -22.24
C ARG A 104 4.91 -10.33 -22.66
N ASN A 105 4.72 -10.53 -23.96
CA ASN A 105 4.43 -11.85 -24.52
C ASN A 105 5.73 -12.48 -25.06
N ALA A 106 6.40 -11.78 -25.97
CA ALA A 106 7.69 -12.18 -26.52
C ALA A 106 8.72 -11.03 -26.47
N THR A 107 9.93 -11.27 -26.95
CA THR A 107 10.97 -10.23 -27.08
C THR A 107 10.47 -9.10 -27.98
N GLY A 108 10.31 -7.89 -27.42
CA GLY A 108 9.85 -6.72 -28.18
C GLY A 108 8.34 -6.67 -28.48
N ILE A 109 7.58 -7.71 -28.09
CA ILE A 109 6.13 -7.79 -28.29
C ILE A 109 5.42 -7.71 -26.95
N TRP A 110 4.53 -6.73 -26.83
CA TRP A 110 3.83 -6.38 -25.60
C TRP A 110 2.32 -6.35 -25.84
N ASP A 111 1.58 -7.09 -25.04
CA ASP A 111 0.13 -7.25 -25.24
C ASP A 111 -0.62 -6.63 -24.07
N CYS A 112 -1.64 -5.83 -24.41
CA CYS A 112 -2.52 -5.22 -23.42
C CYS A 112 -3.75 -6.11 -23.18
N LYS A 113 -3.92 -6.60 -21.95
CA LYS A 113 -5.08 -7.44 -21.59
C LYS A 113 -6.43 -6.73 -21.60
N SER A 114 -6.46 -5.40 -21.53
CA SER A 114 -7.72 -4.65 -21.46
C SER A 114 -8.23 -4.16 -22.81
N CYS A 115 -7.35 -3.80 -23.74
CA CYS A 115 -7.75 -3.32 -25.07
C CYS A 115 -7.36 -4.28 -26.20
N ASN A 116 -6.73 -5.42 -25.88
CA ASN A 116 -6.27 -6.45 -26.82
C ASN A 116 -5.40 -5.91 -27.97
N LYS A 117 -4.76 -4.75 -27.77
CA LYS A 117 -3.80 -4.19 -28.71
C LYS A 117 -2.42 -4.74 -28.40
N THR A 118 -1.74 -5.18 -29.45
CA THR A 118 -0.34 -5.58 -29.42
C THR A 118 0.53 -4.36 -29.75
N LEU A 119 1.65 -4.22 -29.05
CA LEU A 119 2.56 -3.09 -29.11
C LEU A 119 3.98 -3.60 -29.34
N ALA A 120 4.68 -3.01 -30.30
CA ALA A 120 6.11 -3.19 -30.46
C ALA A 120 6.86 -2.24 -29.52
N GLY A 121 7.87 -2.76 -28.82
CA GLY A 121 8.61 -2.02 -27.82
C GLY A 121 10.03 -2.54 -27.61
N GLY A 122 10.65 -2.16 -26.50
CA GLY A 122 11.96 -2.69 -26.12
C GLY A 122 11.92 -4.16 -25.70
N ALA A 123 13.09 -4.80 -25.64
CA ALA A 123 13.20 -6.20 -25.27
C ALA A 123 12.78 -6.49 -23.82
N TYR A 124 13.07 -5.57 -22.89
CA TYR A 124 12.80 -5.69 -21.45
C TYR A 124 11.90 -4.57 -20.89
N THR A 125 11.75 -3.46 -21.61
CA THR A 125 10.89 -2.32 -21.23
C THR A 125 9.96 -1.97 -22.38
N LEU A 126 8.74 -1.48 -22.08
CA LEU A 126 7.77 -1.11 -23.12
C LEU A 126 8.28 -0.01 -24.06
N SER A 127 8.95 1.01 -23.53
CA SER A 127 9.63 2.05 -24.31
C SER A 127 11.08 2.15 -23.89
N THR A 128 11.98 2.29 -24.87
CA THR A 128 13.39 2.64 -24.63
C THR A 128 13.55 4.16 -24.63
N SER A 129 14.65 4.67 -24.07
CA SER A 129 14.98 6.11 -24.11
C SER A 129 15.14 6.60 -25.55
N ALA A 130 15.84 5.84 -26.39
CA ALA A 130 16.01 6.15 -27.81
C ALA A 130 14.66 6.17 -28.57
N ALA A 131 13.74 5.25 -28.29
CA ALA A 131 12.42 5.28 -28.92
C ALA A 131 11.60 6.51 -28.49
N THR A 132 11.77 6.98 -27.26
CA THR A 132 11.11 8.22 -26.80
C THR A 132 11.67 9.45 -27.48
N THR A 133 12.99 9.55 -27.65
CA THR A 133 13.61 10.68 -28.36
C THR A 133 13.26 10.69 -29.84
N VAL A 134 13.26 9.53 -30.51
CA VAL A 134 12.86 9.43 -31.93
C VAL A 134 11.41 9.89 -32.14
N ARG A 135 10.50 9.54 -31.21
CA ARG A 135 9.11 10.00 -31.28
C ARG A 135 8.99 11.52 -31.16
N SER A 136 9.76 12.16 -30.27
CA SER A 136 9.73 13.62 -30.14
C SER A 136 10.41 14.34 -31.31
N THR A 137 11.50 13.79 -31.84
CA THR A 137 12.19 14.38 -33.01
C THR A 137 11.33 14.30 -34.27
N ILE A 138 10.69 13.15 -34.53
CA ILE A 138 9.80 12.99 -35.68
C ILE A 138 8.62 13.96 -35.59
N ARG A 139 8.02 14.10 -34.40
CA ARG A 139 6.94 15.04 -34.17
C ARG A 139 7.35 16.48 -34.52
N ARG A 140 8.48 16.94 -33.98
CA ARG A 140 9.02 18.28 -34.25
C ARG A 140 9.30 18.50 -35.73
N LEU A 141 9.88 17.52 -36.42
CA LEU A 141 10.21 17.63 -37.84
C LEU A 141 8.96 17.70 -38.73
N ARG A 142 7.87 17.01 -38.36
CA ARG A 142 6.58 17.09 -39.07
C ARG A 142 5.94 18.47 -38.90
N GLU A 143 5.93 19.00 -37.68
CA GLU A 143 5.41 20.33 -37.37
C GLU A 143 6.15 21.44 -38.16
N LEU A 144 7.44 21.26 -38.46
CA LEU A 144 8.22 22.22 -39.26
C LEU A 144 8.01 22.11 -40.77
N ALA A 145 7.58 20.95 -41.27
CA ALA A 145 7.42 20.71 -42.71
C ALA A 145 6.03 21.09 -43.22
N GLU A 146 5.06 21.26 -42.32
CA GLU A 146 3.67 21.64 -42.62
C GLU A 146 3.42 23.16 -42.51
N VAL A 147 4.48 23.94 -42.21
CA VAL A 147 4.54 25.41 -42.30
C VAL A 147 5.18 25.80 -43.62
#